data_AF-A0A2P4YSL6-F1
#
_entry.id   AF-A0A2P4YSL6-F1
#
_cell.length_a   1.000
_cell.length_b   1.000
_cell.length_c   1.000
_cell.angle_alpha   90.00
_cell.angle_beta   90.00
_cell.angle_gamma   90.00
#
_symmetry.space_group_name_H-M   'P 1'
#
loop_
_entity.id
_entity.type
_entity.pdbx_description
1 polymer ?
#
loop_
_entity_poly.entity_id
_entity_poly.type
_entity_poly.pdbx_seq_one_letter_code
_entity_poly.pdbx_strand_id
1 'polypeptide(L)'
;MSADAFIPAFIYVLIHSHLRDPVALKELLTFFDSGSQQGEIAYFVTCLEIALEYIRSLLTACTVVLSSKRKLGIEFSKHSESDVVVVHRLVPGEQAQQSGAINVGDVLVAVNGLPVYEMELAEVVKVWRGVDGEAEFCFLPMDEYLRKYGTS
;
A
#
# COMPACT_ATOMS: atom_id res chain seq x y z
N MET A 1 -32.13 3.68 9.74
CA MET A 1 -30.75 3.35 10.16
C MET A 1 -29.83 4.35 9.50
N SER A 2 -28.89 4.98 10.22
CA SER A 2 -27.96 5.93 9.59
C SER A 2 -26.86 5.19 8.82
N ALA A 3 -26.30 5.83 7.78
CA ALA A 3 -25.18 5.34 6.99
C ALA A 3 -24.01 4.84 7.86
N ASP A 4 -23.80 5.46 9.02
CA ASP A 4 -22.74 5.14 9.97
C ASP A 4 -22.82 3.71 10.54
N ALA A 5 -23.99 3.08 10.55
CA ALA A 5 -24.15 1.73 11.12
C ALA A 5 -23.51 0.64 10.25
N PHE A 6 -23.42 0.85 8.93
CA PHE A 6 -22.94 -0.18 7.99
C PHE A 6 -21.48 0.00 7.60
N ILE A 7 -20.94 1.22 7.68
CA ILE A 7 -19.54 1.51 7.33
C ILE A 7 -18.55 0.58 8.07
N PRO A 8 -18.66 0.33 9.40
CA PRO A 8 -17.77 -0.60 10.09
C PRO A 8 -17.83 -2.04 9.55
N ALA A 9 -19.01 -2.50 9.12
CA ALA A 9 -19.17 -3.84 8.54
C ALA A 9 -18.50 -3.93 7.15
N PHE A 10 -18.67 -2.90 6.31
CA PHE A 10 -17.95 -2.82 5.03
C PHE A 10 -16.44 -2.76 5.22
N ILE A 11 -15.95 -1.97 6.16
CA ILE A 11 -14.52 -1.91 6.52
C ILE A 11 -13.99 -3.31 6.90
N TYR A 12 -14.70 -4.02 7.78
CA TYR A 12 -14.32 -5.37 8.19
C TYR A 12 -14.22 -6.31 6.99
N VAL A 13 -15.24 -6.33 6.12
CA VAL A 13 -15.24 -7.17 4.92
C VAL A 13 -14.08 -6.80 4.00
N LEU A 14 -13.88 -5.52 3.70
CA LEU A 14 -12.82 -5.05 2.81
C LEU A 14 -11.42 -5.48 3.31
N ILE A 15 -11.12 -5.30 4.60
CA ILE A 15 -9.84 -5.72 5.19
C ILE A 15 -9.62 -7.24 5.05
N HIS A 16 -10.66 -8.04 5.24
CA HIS A 16 -10.56 -9.52 5.23
C HIS A 16 -10.77 -10.14 3.84
N SER A 17 -11.17 -9.35 2.85
CA SER A 17 -11.48 -9.82 1.50
C SER A 17 -10.24 -10.04 0.62
N HIS A 18 -9.04 -9.78 1.14
CA HIS A 18 -7.76 -9.93 0.43
C HIS A 18 -7.79 -9.27 -0.97
N LEU A 19 -8.41 -8.09 -1.06
CA LEU A 19 -8.50 -7.34 -2.31
C LEU A 19 -7.10 -7.03 -2.82
N ARG A 20 -6.80 -7.49 -4.04
CA ARG A 20 -5.52 -7.21 -4.70
C ARG A 20 -5.43 -5.77 -5.18
N ASP A 21 -6.54 -5.23 -5.65
CA ASP A 21 -6.63 -3.88 -6.18
C ASP A 21 -7.94 -3.21 -5.71
N PRO A 22 -7.89 -2.56 -4.54
CA PRO A 22 -9.04 -1.87 -3.97
C PRO A 22 -9.34 -0.54 -4.68
N VAL A 23 -8.38 0.02 -5.43
CA VAL A 23 -8.58 1.21 -6.25
C VAL A 23 -9.41 0.85 -7.48
N ALA A 24 -9.07 -0.24 -8.17
CA ALA A 24 -9.86 -0.76 -9.29
C ALA A 24 -11.29 -1.12 -8.86
N LEU A 25 -11.49 -1.61 -7.62
CA LEU A 25 -12.84 -1.86 -7.10
C LEU A 25 -13.67 -0.57 -7.04
N LYS A 26 -13.08 0.54 -6.60
CA LYS A 26 -13.75 1.85 -6.55
C LYS A 26 -14.14 2.33 -7.96
N GLU A 27 -13.24 2.21 -8.93
CA GLU A 27 -13.53 2.57 -10.32
C GLU A 27 -14.65 1.71 -10.92
N LEU A 28 -14.64 0.41 -10.63
CA LEU A 28 -15.69 -0.51 -11.09
C LEU A 28 -17.06 -0.17 -10.48
N LEU A 29 -17.11 0.23 -9.20
CA LEU A 29 -18.34 0.70 -8.56
C LEU A 29 -18.91 1.95 -9.26
N THR A 30 -18.06 2.90 -9.65
CA THR A 30 -18.51 4.09 -10.39
C THR A 30 -19.06 3.75 -11.78
N PHE A 31 -18.62 2.64 -12.38
CA PHE A 31 -19.08 2.20 -13.70
C PHE A 31 -20.35 1.34 -13.67
N PHE A 32 -20.60 0.66 -12.54
CA PHE A 32 -21.79 -0.18 -12.36
C PHE A 32 -23.10 0.64 -12.24
N ASP A 33 -23.01 1.94 -12.03
CA ASP A 33 -24.19 2.80 -11.97
C ASP A 33 -24.80 3.02 -13.37
N SER A 34 -25.73 2.13 -13.72
CA SER A 34 -26.45 2.17 -15.00
C SER A 34 -27.97 2.25 -14.84
N GLY A 35 -28.50 2.78 -13.71
CA GLY A 35 -29.96 3.04 -13.72
C GLY A 35 -30.67 3.65 -12.52
N SER A 36 -30.10 3.76 -11.32
CA SER A 36 -30.85 4.39 -10.21
C SER A 36 -29.95 4.97 -9.12
N GLN A 37 -29.75 6.28 -9.17
CA GLN A 37 -29.14 7.12 -8.13
C GLN A 37 -29.97 7.21 -6.83
N GLN A 38 -30.99 6.36 -6.67
CA GLN A 38 -31.96 6.40 -5.58
C GLN A 38 -32.31 4.96 -5.16
N GLY A 39 -32.41 4.74 -3.84
CA GLY A 39 -32.80 3.46 -3.25
C GLY A 39 -31.69 2.79 -2.43
N GLU A 40 -31.98 1.59 -1.94
CA GLU A 40 -31.09 0.85 -1.03
C GLU A 40 -29.75 0.48 -1.67
N ILE A 41 -29.73 0.19 -2.97
CA ILE A 41 -28.50 -0.13 -3.72
C ILE A 41 -27.54 1.06 -3.73
N ALA A 42 -28.02 2.24 -4.12
CA ALA A 42 -27.22 3.46 -4.12
C ALA A 42 -26.65 3.75 -2.72
N TYR A 43 -27.47 3.54 -1.67
CA TYR A 43 -27.03 3.67 -0.29
C TYR A 43 -25.89 2.71 0.08
N PHE A 44 -25.97 1.43 -0.29
CA PHE A 44 -24.90 0.47 0.00
C PHE A 44 -23.62 0.76 -0.80
N VAL A 45 -23.74 1.22 -2.04
CA VAL A 45 -22.60 1.67 -2.85
C VAL A 45 -21.91 2.85 -2.20
N THR A 46 -22.65 3.88 -1.76
CA THR A 46 -22.06 5.01 -1.02
C THR A 46 -21.40 4.58 0.29
N CYS A 47 -22.01 3.68 1.06
CA CYS A 47 -21.37 3.13 2.27
C CYS A 47 -20.06 2.41 1.95
N LEU A 48 -20.02 1.65 0.86
CA LEU A 48 -18.83 0.93 0.39
C LEU A 48 -17.75 1.90 -0.11
N GLU A 49 -18.11 2.95 -0.83
CA GLU A 49 -17.18 4.00 -1.27
C GLU A 49 -16.55 4.73 -0.09
N ILE A 50 -17.37 5.10 0.92
CA ILE A 50 -16.88 5.72 2.15
C ILE A 50 -15.94 4.76 2.90
N ALA A 51 -16.33 3.49 3.03
CA ALA A 51 -15.49 2.48 3.66
C ALA A 51 -14.15 2.34 2.92
N LEU A 52 -14.17 2.19 1.59
CA LEU A 52 -12.97 2.12 0.74
C LEU A 52 -12.07 3.34 0.93
N GLU A 53 -12.64 4.55 0.97
CA GLU A 53 -11.86 5.77 1.20
C GLU A 53 -11.25 5.79 2.61
N TYR A 54 -12.00 5.35 3.63
CA TYR A 54 -11.54 5.34 5.01
C TYR A 54 -10.33 4.43 5.24
N ILE A 55 -10.32 3.27 4.59
CA ILE A 55 -9.21 2.31 4.69
C ILE A 55 -8.26 2.33 3.49
N ARG A 56 -8.39 3.30 2.58
CA ARG A 56 -7.59 3.38 1.35
C ARG A 56 -6.09 3.22 1.64
N SER A 57 -5.58 3.93 2.65
CA SER A 57 -4.17 3.84 3.03
C SER A 57 -3.73 2.50 3.63
N LEU A 58 -4.66 1.72 4.21
CA LEU A 58 -4.39 0.37 4.71
C LEU A 58 -4.46 -0.66 3.57
N LEU A 59 -5.26 -0.36 2.56
CA LEU A 59 -5.49 -1.17 1.39
C LEU A 59 -4.42 -0.98 0.31
N THR A 60 -3.72 0.16 0.30
CA THR A 60 -2.66 0.47 -0.67
C THR A 60 -1.25 0.27 -0.14
N ALA A 61 -1.07 0.19 1.19
CA ALA A 61 0.20 -0.21 1.77
C ALA A 61 0.43 -1.69 1.50
N CYS A 62 1.52 -2.02 0.83
CA CYS A 62 1.93 -3.40 0.67
C CYS A 62 3.00 -3.74 1.71
N THR A 63 2.82 -4.90 2.35
CA THR A 63 3.77 -5.42 3.32
C THR A 63 4.30 -6.76 2.84
N VAL A 64 5.62 -6.92 2.91
CA VAL A 64 6.31 -8.14 2.51
C VAL A 64 7.38 -8.50 3.52
N VAL A 65 7.39 -9.78 3.92
CA VAL A 65 8.40 -10.33 4.82
C VAL A 65 9.53 -10.93 3.98
N LEU A 66 10.75 -10.42 4.15
CA LEU A 66 11.93 -10.82 3.39
C LEU A 66 12.99 -11.38 4.34
N SER A 67 13.64 -12.48 3.94
CA SER A 67 14.64 -13.16 4.77
C SER A 67 16.04 -12.60 4.52
N SER A 68 16.79 -12.35 5.59
CA SER A 68 18.20 -11.93 5.53
C SER A 68 19.14 -13.05 5.05
N LYS A 69 18.65 -14.30 4.98
CA LYS A 69 19.40 -15.45 4.44
C LYS A 69 19.47 -15.45 2.91
N ARG A 70 18.68 -14.61 2.23
CA ARG A 70 18.66 -14.45 0.78
C ARG A 70 19.01 -13.00 0.42
N LYS A 71 19.41 -12.77 -0.83
CA LYS A 71 19.58 -11.40 -1.33
C LYS A 71 18.22 -10.70 -1.28
N LEU A 72 18.18 -9.43 -0.88
CA LEU A 72 16.94 -8.66 -0.81
C LEU A 72 16.22 -8.63 -2.16
N GLY A 73 16.98 -8.49 -3.26
CA GLY A 73 16.45 -8.46 -4.62
C GLY A 73 15.81 -7.14 -5.01
N ILE A 74 16.16 -6.06 -4.31
CA ILE A 74 15.68 -4.69 -4.54
C ILE A 74 16.89 -3.77 -4.70
N GLU A 75 16.87 -2.93 -5.72
CA GLU A 75 17.75 -1.76 -5.83
C GLU A 75 16.93 -0.52 -5.47
N PHE A 76 17.40 0.25 -4.50
CA PHE A 76 16.76 1.48 -4.06
C PHE A 76 17.43 2.71 -4.68
N SER A 77 16.65 3.77 -4.90
CA SER A 77 17.15 5.10 -5.25
C SER A 77 16.43 6.18 -4.44
N LYS A 78 16.97 7.40 -4.42
CA LYS A 78 16.22 8.58 -3.98
C LYS A 78 15.35 9.10 -5.11
N HIS A 79 14.10 9.44 -4.82
CA HIS A 79 13.23 10.14 -5.76
C HIS A 79 13.71 11.59 -5.91
N SER A 80 13.84 12.08 -7.15
CA SER A 80 14.48 13.37 -7.44
C SER A 80 13.76 14.58 -6.88
N GLU A 81 12.43 14.51 -6.72
CA GLU A 81 11.61 15.67 -6.33
C GLU A 81 11.23 15.65 -4.84
N SER A 82 10.95 14.46 -4.30
CA SER A 82 10.50 14.30 -2.91
C SER A 82 11.59 13.83 -1.96
N ASP A 83 12.79 13.51 -2.48
CA ASP A 83 13.95 13.03 -1.71
C ASP A 83 13.65 11.81 -0.82
N VAL A 84 12.76 10.92 -1.28
CA VAL A 84 12.38 9.69 -0.56
C VAL A 84 12.98 8.43 -1.18
N VAL A 85 13.12 7.39 -0.37
CA VAL A 85 13.62 6.08 -0.80
C VAL A 85 12.55 5.34 -1.61
N VAL A 86 12.86 5.01 -2.86
CA VAL A 86 11.97 4.31 -3.80
C VAL A 86 12.60 3.04 -4.36
N VAL A 87 11.76 2.09 -4.75
CA VAL A 87 12.15 0.89 -5.50
C VAL A 87 12.56 1.31 -6.91
N HIS A 88 13.86 1.33 -7.18
CA HIS A 88 14.39 1.62 -8.51
C HIS A 88 14.26 0.40 -9.43
N ARG A 89 14.53 -0.80 -8.90
CA ARG A 89 14.52 -2.04 -9.66
C ARG A 89 14.28 -3.26 -8.78
N LEU A 90 13.55 -4.23 -9.31
CA LEU A 90 13.43 -5.58 -8.77
C LEU A 90 14.36 -6.53 -9.53
N VAL A 91 15.15 -7.30 -8.79
CA VAL A 91 16.12 -8.24 -9.37
C VAL A 91 15.41 -9.54 -9.77
N PRO A 92 15.52 -9.98 -11.04
CA PRO A 92 14.85 -11.18 -11.50
C PRO A 92 15.22 -12.44 -10.71
N GLY A 93 14.21 -13.22 -10.29
CA GLY A 93 14.38 -14.48 -9.57
C GLY A 93 14.67 -14.35 -8.07
N GLU A 94 14.78 -13.13 -7.55
CA GLU A 94 15.00 -12.87 -6.12
C GLU A 94 13.68 -12.72 -5.35
N GLN A 95 13.77 -12.81 -4.02
CA GLN A 95 12.60 -12.88 -3.14
C GLN A 95 11.62 -11.71 -3.30
N ALA A 96 12.13 -10.48 -3.45
CA ALA A 96 11.27 -9.32 -3.62
C ALA A 96 10.43 -9.38 -4.90
N GLN A 97 11.05 -9.74 -6.04
CA GLN A 97 10.32 -9.92 -7.29
C GLN A 97 9.34 -11.10 -7.21
N GLN A 98 9.77 -12.22 -6.62
CA GLN A 98 8.95 -13.44 -6.47
C GLN A 98 7.73 -13.22 -5.56
N SER A 99 7.78 -12.24 -4.65
CA SER A 99 6.65 -11.89 -3.80
C SER A 99 5.44 -11.39 -4.61
N GLY A 100 5.68 -10.74 -5.75
CA GLY A 100 4.65 -10.08 -6.56
C GLY A 100 3.90 -8.93 -5.86
N ALA A 101 4.31 -8.55 -4.65
CA ALA A 101 3.62 -7.56 -3.82
C ALA A 101 4.17 -6.14 -3.99
N ILE A 102 5.38 -5.99 -4.54
CA ILE A 102 6.10 -4.73 -4.68
C ILE A 102 6.24 -4.39 -6.16
N ASN A 103 6.11 -3.12 -6.51
CA ASN A 103 6.34 -2.60 -7.86
C ASN A 103 7.51 -1.60 -7.89
N VAL A 104 8.09 -1.42 -9.08
CA VAL A 104 9.06 -0.33 -9.32
C VAL A 104 8.34 1.01 -9.18
N GLY A 105 8.95 1.94 -8.44
CA GLY A 105 8.36 3.24 -8.11
C GLY A 105 7.70 3.30 -6.74
N ASP A 106 7.45 2.17 -6.09
CA ASP A 106 6.91 2.16 -4.72
C ASP A 106 7.92 2.79 -3.74
N VAL A 107 7.40 3.58 -2.79
CA VAL A 107 8.15 4.24 -1.73
C VAL A 107 8.35 3.25 -0.59
N LEU A 108 9.59 3.06 -0.13
CA LEU A 108 9.88 2.29 1.07
C LEU A 108 9.54 3.14 2.30
N VAL A 109 8.44 2.82 2.97
CA VAL A 109 7.94 3.59 4.11
C VAL A 109 8.62 3.16 5.39
N ALA A 110 8.66 1.85 5.65
CA ALA A 110 9.20 1.33 6.91
C ALA A 110 9.86 -0.04 6.75
N VAL A 111 10.78 -0.34 7.66
CA VAL A 111 11.38 -1.67 7.86
C VAL A 111 11.20 -2.05 9.32
N ASN A 112 10.51 -3.16 9.61
CA ASN A 112 10.14 -3.59 10.96
C ASN A 112 9.47 -2.47 11.79
N GLY A 113 8.61 -1.68 11.15
CA GLY A 113 7.93 -0.54 11.76
C GLY A 113 8.80 0.70 11.97
N LEU A 114 10.11 0.65 11.73
CA LEU A 114 10.98 1.84 11.72
C LEU A 114 10.73 2.63 10.43
N PRO A 115 10.29 3.91 10.49
CA PRO A 115 10.15 4.73 9.29
C PRO A 115 11.51 4.99 8.65
N VAL A 116 11.64 4.74 7.35
CA VAL A 116 12.91 4.89 6.61
C VAL A 116 12.81 5.73 5.33
N TYR A 117 11.61 6.22 4.98
CA TYR A 117 11.36 6.89 3.69
C TYR A 117 12.25 8.12 3.45
N GLU A 118 12.60 8.87 4.49
CA GLU A 118 13.50 10.05 4.41
C GLU A 118 14.98 9.71 4.66
N MET A 119 15.31 8.47 5.04
CA MET A 119 16.69 8.10 5.34
C MET A 119 17.57 8.10 4.09
N GLU A 120 18.87 8.32 4.30
CA GLU A 120 19.89 8.05 3.29
C GLU A 120 19.94 6.56 2.95
N LEU A 121 20.21 6.24 1.67
CA LEU A 121 20.27 4.85 1.20
C LEU A 121 21.27 4.01 2.00
N ALA A 122 22.39 4.61 2.43
CA ALA A 122 23.38 3.95 3.27
C ALA A 122 22.81 3.54 4.65
N GLU A 123 21.93 4.37 5.23
CA GLU A 123 21.27 4.06 6.51
C GLU A 123 20.23 2.96 6.35
N VAL A 124 19.44 2.98 5.26
CA VAL A 124 18.52 1.87 4.93
C VAL A 124 19.26 0.54 4.80
N VAL A 125 20.42 0.55 4.13
CA VAL A 125 21.28 -0.64 4.01
C VAL A 125 21.80 -1.11 5.36
N LYS A 126 22.16 -0.20 6.28
CA LYS A 126 22.56 -0.56 7.63
C LYS A 126 21.42 -1.21 8.41
N VAL A 127 20.21 -0.64 8.32
CA VAL A 127 19.00 -1.20 8.95
C VAL A 127 18.79 -2.65 8.47
N TRP A 128 18.81 -2.89 7.16
CA TRP A 128 18.65 -4.25 6.61
C TRP A 128 19.78 -5.20 7.03
N ARG A 129 21.04 -4.75 7.00
CA ARG A 129 22.18 -5.59 7.42
C ARG A 129 22.16 -5.93 8.91
N GLY A 130 21.45 -5.15 9.72
CA GLY A 130 21.24 -5.42 11.14
C GLY A 130 20.14 -6.45 11.43
N VAL A 131 19.37 -6.88 10.43
CA VAL A 131 18.29 -7.85 10.59
C VAL A 131 18.85 -9.27 10.68
N ASP A 132 18.55 -9.97 11.77
CA ASP A 132 18.74 -11.41 11.89
C ASP A 132 17.41 -12.15 11.65
N GLY A 133 17.38 -13.05 10.67
CA GLY A 133 16.18 -13.80 10.28
C GLY A 133 15.34 -13.14 9.19
N GLU A 134 14.25 -12.47 9.56
CA GLU A 134 13.25 -11.91 8.66
C GLU A 134 12.99 -10.45 9.00
N ALA A 135 12.71 -9.63 7.99
CA ALA A 135 12.18 -8.29 8.20
C ALA A 135 10.94 -8.04 7.38
N GLU A 136 10.03 -7.31 7.99
CA GLU A 136 8.83 -6.77 7.39
C GLU A 136 9.17 -5.44 6.70
N PHE A 137 8.97 -5.37 5.39
CA PHE A 137 9.09 -4.14 4.61
C PHE A 137 7.70 -3.64 4.26
N CYS A 138 7.45 -2.35 4.51
CA CYS A 138 6.20 -1.69 4.18
C CYS A 138 6.45 -0.66 3.08
N PHE A 139 5.68 -0.74 2.00
CA PHE A 139 5.75 0.17 0.87
C PHE A 139 4.41 0.84 0.61
N LEU A 140 4.46 2.00 -0.05
CA LEU A 140 3.30 2.70 -0.59
C LEU A 140 3.56 3.11 -2.04
N PRO A 141 2.54 3.08 -2.92
CA PRO A 141 2.58 3.81 -4.17
C PRO A 141 2.92 5.29 -3.95
N MET A 142 3.64 5.92 -4.88
CA MET A 142 4.11 7.31 -4.72
C MET A 142 2.97 8.31 -4.49
N ASP A 143 1.86 8.18 -5.20
CA ASP A 143 0.70 9.05 -5.04
C ASP A 143 0.04 8.90 -3.66
N GLU A 144 0.00 7.69 -3.13
CA GLU A 144 -0.45 7.41 -1.76
C GLU A 144 0.49 7.96 -0.70
N TYR A 145 1.80 7.82 -0.93
CA TYR A 145 2.82 8.44 -0.08
C TYR A 145 2.64 9.97 -0.02
N LEU A 146 2.54 10.62 -1.18
CA LEU A 146 2.37 12.09 -1.27
C LEU A 146 1.08 12.55 -0.59
N ARG A 147 -0.02 11.81 -0.71
CA ARG A 147 -1.27 12.15 0.00
C ARG A 147 -1.15 12.05 1.51
N LYS A 148 -0.37 11.08 2.01
CA LYS A 148 -0.27 10.78 3.45
C LYS A 148 0.82 11.61 4.16
N TYR A 149 1.93 11.85 3.48
CA TYR A 149 3.14 12.46 4.06
C TYR A 149 3.63 13.69 3.30
N GLY A 150 3.10 13.97 2.11
CA GLY A 150 3.44 15.17 1.37
C GLY A 150 3.05 16.40 2.18
N THR A 151 4.05 17.12 2.65
CA THR A 151 3.86 18.42 3.27
C THR A 151 3.55 19.42 2.15
N SER A 152 2.48 20.19 2.31
CA SER A 152 2.08 21.25 1.38
C SER A 152 3.13 22.36 1.30
#